data_AF-A0AAN6LUV3-F1
#
_entry.id   AF-A0AAN6LUV3-F1
#
_cell.length_a   1.000
_cell.length_b   1.000
_cell.length_c   1.000
_cell.angle_alpha   90.00
_cell.angle_beta   90.00
_cell.angle_gamma   90.00
#
_symmetry.space_group_name_H-M   'P 1'
#
loop_
_entity.id
_entity.type
_entity.pdbx_description
1 polymer ?
#
loop_
_entity_poly.entity_id
_entity_poly.type
_entity_poly.pdbx_seq_one_letter_code
_entity_poly.pdbx_strand_id
1 'polypeptide(L)'
;MAYYSAQPDQSPAFEDEELALKLQFEEVGNYSQNSKGKYVRGFPPDTEVAYKNLQDELSQHLMFIEDRKPAQSIGAAVDSDSTAIARLAAQEVQSYEDRQFAVGTVDGNPEEYESAPFLCDSNTDASVREWMLTAVESQLAGLALDFSDEETEAGPSRSYAQRQADTLDKLAKEVQCVCCREGLSSGLAITVPCGDKYCPDCLKQLFILATNNETRMPVRCHTQPIPLALISKNLSGLEIDAFKLAELDFSTESRIYYSNRDCNRFIPPQQLDPGTNNVICEHCHRITCGICNNGHHGGK
;
A
#
# COMPACT_ATOMS: atom_id res chain seq x y z
N MET A 1 -5.61 -36.20 13.36
CA MET A 1 -7.03 -36.26 12.99
C MET A 1 -7.45 -34.87 12.55
N ALA A 2 -7.27 -34.56 11.27
CA ALA A 2 -7.72 -33.30 10.69
C ALA A 2 -9.13 -33.52 10.14
N TYR A 3 -10.12 -32.88 10.76
CA TYR A 3 -11.45 -32.73 10.20
C TYR A 3 -11.35 -31.71 9.07
N TYR A 4 -11.27 -32.16 7.82
CA TYR A 4 -11.54 -31.30 6.68
C TYR A 4 -12.85 -31.77 6.05
N SER A 5 -13.90 -31.02 6.38
CA SER A 5 -15.17 -31.04 5.69
C SER A 5 -14.90 -30.79 4.21
N ALA A 6 -15.06 -31.82 3.38
CA ALA A 6 -15.19 -31.66 1.94
C ALA A 6 -16.26 -30.59 1.71
N GLN A 7 -15.86 -29.43 1.15
CA GLN A 7 -16.86 -28.48 0.71
C GLN A 7 -17.70 -29.18 -0.35
N PRO A 8 -19.03 -29.09 -0.27
CA PRO A 8 -19.90 -29.68 -1.29
C PRO A 8 -19.47 -29.15 -2.66
N ASP A 9 -19.56 -30.00 -3.68
CA ASP A 9 -19.32 -29.61 -5.06
C ASP A 9 -20.31 -28.49 -5.43
N GLN A 10 -19.84 -27.25 -5.34
CA GLN A 10 -20.64 -26.05 -5.62
C GLN A 10 -20.62 -25.72 -7.12
N SER A 11 -19.96 -26.51 -7.97
CA SER A 11 -19.90 -26.29 -9.42
C SER A 11 -21.28 -26.10 -10.09
N PRO A 12 -22.33 -26.91 -9.82
CA PRO A 12 -23.63 -26.69 -10.46
C PRO A 12 -24.32 -25.40 -9.99
N ALA A 13 -24.06 -24.94 -8.76
CA ALA A 13 -24.66 -23.72 -8.24
C ALA A 13 -24.12 -22.46 -8.93
N PHE A 14 -22.87 -22.50 -9.40
CA PHE A 14 -22.22 -21.37 -10.06
C PHE A 14 -22.56 -21.28 -11.53
N GLU A 15 -22.78 -22.41 -12.18
CA GLU A 15 -23.26 -22.44 -13.56
C GLU A 15 -24.68 -21.84 -13.66
N ASP A 16 -25.54 -22.16 -12.69
CA ASP A 16 -26.89 -21.59 -12.61
C ASP A 16 -26.87 -20.08 -12.32
N GLU A 17 -26.01 -19.63 -11.39
CA GLU A 17 -25.85 -18.22 -11.03
C GLU A 17 -25.27 -17.39 -12.19
N GLU A 18 -24.23 -17.89 -12.85
CA GLU A 18 -23.63 -17.27 -14.03
C GLU A 18 -24.63 -17.15 -15.18
N LEU A 19 -25.41 -18.22 -15.43
CA LEU A 19 -26.44 -18.21 -16.45
C LEU A 19 -27.52 -17.15 -16.15
N ALA A 20 -27.97 -17.07 -14.90
CA ALA A 20 -28.96 -16.08 -14.49
C ALA A 20 -28.45 -14.64 -14.69
N LEU A 21 -27.20 -14.37 -14.32
CA LEU A 21 -26.57 -13.05 -14.50
C LEU A 21 -26.37 -12.70 -15.98
N LYS A 22 -25.98 -13.67 -16.82
CA LYS A 22 -25.86 -13.47 -18.27
C LYS A 22 -27.20 -13.11 -18.91
N LEU A 23 -28.28 -13.79 -18.50
CA LEU A 23 -29.63 -13.48 -18.98
C LEU A 23 -30.09 -12.07 -18.56
N GLN A 24 -29.83 -11.66 -17.32
CA GLN A 24 -30.14 -10.30 -16.86
C GLN A 24 -29.32 -9.24 -17.60
N PHE A 25 -28.04 -9.52 -17.86
CA PHE A 25 -27.16 -8.63 -18.61
C PHE A 25 -27.67 -8.42 -20.05
N GLU A 26 -28.09 -9.50 -20.71
CA GLU A 26 -28.69 -9.45 -22.04
C GLU A 26 -30.01 -8.66 -22.03
N GLU A 27 -30.87 -8.88 -21.03
CA GLU A 27 -32.14 -8.15 -20.89
C GLU A 27 -31.91 -6.63 -20.78
N VAL A 28 -30.99 -6.20 -19.90
CA VAL A 28 -30.65 -4.78 -19.73
C VAL A 28 -30.04 -4.20 -21.00
N GLY A 29 -29.18 -4.95 -21.70
CA GLY A 29 -28.62 -4.57 -22.99
C GLY A 29 -29.69 -4.33 -24.05
N ASN A 30 -30.72 -5.19 -24.10
CA ASN A 30 -31.85 -5.05 -25.02
C ASN A 30 -32.70 -3.79 -24.73
N TYR A 31 -32.88 -3.42 -23.46
CA TYR A 31 -33.55 -2.17 -23.10
C TYR A 31 -32.76 -0.94 -23.57
N SER A 32 -31.43 -0.95 -23.40
CA SER A 32 -30.57 0.14 -23.85
C SER A 32 -30.62 0.31 -25.38
N GLN A 33 -30.58 -0.78 -26.15
CA GLN A 33 -30.61 -0.74 -27.61
C GLN A 33 -31.94 -0.26 -28.20
N ASN A 34 -33.06 -0.51 -27.51
CA ASN A 34 -34.39 -0.11 -27.96
C ASN A 34 -34.80 1.30 -27.52
N SER A 35 -34.01 1.96 -26.66
CA SER A 35 -34.25 3.33 -26.23
C SER A 35 -33.82 4.34 -27.31
N LYS A 36 -34.67 5.33 -27.63
CA LYS A 36 -34.41 6.30 -28.71
C LYS A 36 -33.48 7.45 -28.31
N GLY A 37 -32.89 7.43 -27.11
CA GLY A 37 -31.86 8.38 -26.65
C GLY A 37 -32.21 9.86 -26.81
N LYS A 38 -33.48 10.24 -26.63
CA LYS A 38 -33.95 11.62 -26.86
C LYS A 38 -33.91 12.44 -25.59
N TYR A 39 -32.75 13.00 -25.27
CA TYR A 39 -32.58 13.93 -24.15
C TYR A 39 -31.44 14.91 -24.43
N VAL A 40 -31.36 15.96 -23.62
CA VAL A 40 -30.34 16.99 -23.76
C VAL A 40 -28.97 16.39 -23.41
N ARG A 41 -27.97 16.65 -24.26
CA ARG A 41 -26.61 16.12 -24.07
C ARG A 41 -26.06 16.49 -22.69
N GLY A 42 -25.61 15.50 -21.93
CA GLY A 42 -25.10 15.67 -20.56
C GLY A 42 -26.16 15.53 -19.46
N PHE A 43 -27.44 15.37 -19.81
CA PHE A 43 -28.54 15.19 -18.87
C PHE A 43 -29.35 13.92 -19.24
N PRO A 44 -28.78 12.72 -19.05
CA PRO A 44 -29.53 11.49 -19.26
C PRO A 44 -30.68 11.40 -18.26
N PRO A 45 -31.82 10.78 -18.64
CA PRO A 45 -32.88 10.49 -17.70
C PRO A 45 -32.40 9.49 -16.65
N ASP A 46 -32.92 9.60 -15.42
CA ASP A 46 -32.55 8.76 -14.29
C ASP A 46 -32.64 7.26 -14.61
N THR A 47 -33.60 6.86 -15.46
CA THR A 47 -33.76 5.48 -15.91
C THR A 47 -32.56 4.97 -16.69
N GLU A 48 -31.95 5.79 -17.56
CA GLU A 48 -30.76 5.38 -18.33
C GLU A 48 -29.53 5.30 -17.44
N VAL A 49 -29.39 6.20 -16.48
CA VAL A 49 -28.33 6.14 -15.46
C VAL A 49 -28.48 4.87 -14.63
N ALA A 50 -29.70 4.55 -14.20
CA ALA A 50 -29.99 3.34 -13.43
C ALA A 50 -29.66 2.06 -14.21
N TYR A 51 -30.07 1.94 -15.48
CA TYR A 51 -29.73 0.78 -16.30
C TYR A 51 -28.24 0.64 -16.57
N LYS A 52 -27.53 1.76 -16.79
CA LYS A 52 -26.08 1.73 -16.95
C LYS A 52 -25.39 1.24 -15.68
N ASN A 53 -25.77 1.77 -14.52
CA ASN A 53 -25.21 1.32 -13.24
C ASN A 53 -25.50 -0.17 -13.00
N LEU A 54 -26.71 -0.63 -13.32
CA LEU A 54 -27.08 -2.05 -13.23
C LEU A 54 -26.24 -2.91 -14.19
N GLN A 55 -25.98 -2.43 -15.40
CA GLN A 55 -25.11 -3.12 -16.36
C GLN A 55 -23.68 -3.24 -15.85
N ASP A 56 -23.14 -2.17 -15.25
CA ASP A 56 -21.81 -2.17 -14.63
C ASP A 56 -21.75 -3.15 -13.44
N GLU A 57 -22.77 -3.17 -12.59
CA GLU A 57 -22.89 -4.10 -11.46
C GLU A 57 -22.96 -5.57 -11.91
N LEU A 58 -23.80 -5.89 -12.89
CA LEU A 58 -23.91 -7.24 -13.45
C LEU A 58 -22.59 -7.70 -14.10
N SER A 59 -21.86 -6.79 -14.76
CA SER A 59 -20.53 -7.10 -15.33
C SER A 59 -19.53 -7.46 -14.25
N GLN A 60 -19.50 -6.69 -13.16
CA GLN A 60 -18.60 -6.94 -12.03
C GLN A 60 -18.91 -8.28 -11.36
N HIS A 61 -20.20 -8.62 -11.20
CA HIS A 61 -20.61 -9.92 -10.66
C HIS A 61 -20.21 -11.08 -11.57
N LEU A 62 -20.34 -10.95 -12.89
CA LEU A 62 -19.88 -11.96 -13.83
C LEU A 62 -18.37 -12.16 -13.75
N MET A 63 -17.58 -11.08 -13.72
CA MET A 63 -16.12 -11.17 -13.54
C MET A 63 -15.76 -11.88 -12.23
N PHE A 64 -16.45 -11.56 -11.14
CA PHE A 64 -16.22 -12.21 -9.84
C PHE A 64 -16.46 -13.72 -9.89
N ILE A 65 -17.53 -14.18 -10.56
CA ILE A 65 -17.80 -15.62 -10.72
C ILE A 65 -16.75 -16.27 -11.60
N GLU A 66 -16.36 -15.61 -12.70
CA GLU A 66 -15.32 -16.10 -13.61
C GLU A 66 -13.96 -16.26 -12.91
N ASP A 67 -13.57 -15.32 -12.05
CA ASP A 67 -12.33 -15.37 -11.26
C ASP A 67 -12.35 -16.46 -10.18
N ARG A 68 -13.54 -16.79 -9.67
CA ARG A 68 -13.68 -17.79 -8.61
C ARG A 68 -13.50 -19.22 -9.12
N LYS A 69 -13.81 -19.50 -10.38
CA LYS A 69 -13.60 -20.81 -11.03
C LYS A 69 -12.13 -21.25 -11.01
N PRO A 70 -11.16 -20.47 -11.53
CA PRO A 70 -9.75 -20.84 -11.46
C PRO A 70 -9.26 -20.84 -10.01
N ALA A 71 -9.73 -19.94 -9.13
CA ALA A 71 -9.33 -19.94 -7.73
C ALA A 71 -9.70 -21.25 -7.01
N GLN A 72 -10.92 -21.76 -7.22
CA GLN A 72 -11.35 -23.05 -6.68
C GLN A 72 -10.59 -24.22 -7.30
N SER A 73 -10.33 -24.17 -8.61
CA SER A 73 -9.53 -25.18 -9.30
C SER A 73 -8.09 -25.25 -8.77
N ILE A 74 -7.44 -24.10 -8.58
CA ILE A 74 -6.10 -24.00 -7.99
C ILE A 74 -6.12 -24.55 -6.55
N GLY A 75 -7.11 -24.15 -5.75
CA GLY A 75 -7.27 -24.65 -4.38
C GLY A 75 -7.41 -26.17 -4.33
N ALA A 76 -8.23 -26.75 -5.21
CA ALA A 76 -8.42 -28.19 -5.31
C ALA A 76 -7.14 -28.92 -5.77
N ALA A 77 -6.39 -28.35 -6.74
CA ALA A 77 -5.13 -28.92 -7.20
C ALA A 77 -4.04 -28.87 -6.11
N VAL A 78 -3.96 -27.78 -5.34
CA VAL A 78 -3.04 -27.68 -4.20
C VAL A 78 -3.37 -28.69 -3.11
N ASP A 79 -4.64 -28.92 -2.83
CA ASP A 79 -5.08 -29.92 -1.86
C ASP A 79 -4.77 -31.35 -2.33
N SER A 80 -5.10 -31.68 -3.59
CA SER A 80 -4.81 -32.99 -4.19
C SER A 80 -3.31 -33.29 -4.22
N ASP A 81 -2.51 -32.29 -4.55
CA ASP A 81 -1.06 -32.43 -4.74
C ASP A 81 -0.28 -32.13 -3.45
N SER A 82 -0.97 -31.89 -2.34
CA SER A 82 -0.40 -31.47 -1.05
C SER A 82 0.80 -32.32 -0.61
N THR A 83 0.72 -33.65 -0.76
CA THR A 83 1.80 -34.58 -0.41
C THR A 83 3.02 -34.45 -1.33
N ALA A 84 2.80 -34.24 -2.63
CA ALA A 84 3.88 -34.02 -3.59
C ALA A 84 4.56 -32.67 -3.36
N ILE A 85 3.76 -31.62 -3.11
CA ILE A 85 4.23 -30.28 -2.76
C ILE A 85 5.08 -30.33 -1.50
N ALA A 86 4.60 -30.97 -0.42
CA ALA A 86 5.32 -31.09 0.84
C ALA A 86 6.67 -31.82 0.66
N ARG A 87 6.69 -32.89 -0.14
CA ARG A 87 7.94 -33.62 -0.44
C ARG A 87 8.94 -32.76 -1.21
N LEU A 88 8.47 -32.01 -2.21
CA LEU A 88 9.33 -31.12 -3.00
C LEU A 88 9.88 -29.96 -2.15
N ALA A 89 9.04 -29.36 -1.31
CA ALA A 89 9.46 -28.31 -0.38
C ALA A 89 10.53 -28.81 0.61
N ALA A 90 10.36 -30.02 1.16
CA ALA A 90 11.37 -30.63 2.03
C ALA A 90 12.69 -30.89 1.29
N GLN A 91 12.62 -31.36 0.04
CA GLN A 91 13.80 -31.57 -0.80
C GLN A 91 14.54 -30.27 -1.12
N GLU A 92 13.82 -29.17 -1.32
CA GLU A 92 14.40 -27.84 -1.56
C GLU A 92 15.15 -27.32 -0.32
N VAL A 93 14.54 -27.44 0.86
CA VAL A 93 15.20 -27.11 2.14
C VAL A 93 16.49 -27.90 2.31
N GLN A 94 16.44 -29.22 2.10
CA GLN A 94 17.63 -30.06 2.16
C GLN A 94 18.70 -29.61 1.15
N SER A 95 18.30 -29.33 -0.10
CA SER A 95 19.23 -28.86 -1.14
C SER A 95 19.89 -27.53 -0.78
N TYR A 96 19.18 -26.66 -0.06
CA TYR A 96 19.71 -25.40 0.44
C TYR A 96 20.72 -25.62 1.57
N GLU A 97 20.42 -26.49 2.53
CA GLU A 97 21.33 -26.86 3.62
C GLU A 97 22.60 -27.53 3.09
N ASP A 98 22.46 -28.47 2.14
CA ASP A 98 23.57 -29.14 1.47
C ASP A 98 24.48 -28.12 0.77
N ARG A 99 23.89 -27.11 0.11
CA ARG A 99 24.65 -26.01 -0.51
C ARG A 99 25.40 -25.18 0.53
N GLN A 100 24.74 -24.79 1.63
CA GLN A 100 25.38 -24.02 2.69
C GLN A 100 26.54 -24.79 3.32
N PHE A 101 26.34 -26.07 3.58
CA PHE A 101 27.36 -26.95 4.12
C PHE A 101 28.54 -27.10 3.14
N ALA A 102 28.26 -27.34 1.85
CA ALA A 102 29.29 -27.44 0.83
C ALA A 102 30.14 -26.16 0.73
N VAL A 103 29.51 -24.99 0.73
CA VAL A 103 30.21 -23.69 0.75
C VAL A 103 31.06 -23.53 2.02
N GLY A 104 30.56 -23.94 3.18
CA GLY A 104 31.29 -23.86 4.46
C GLY A 104 32.41 -24.88 4.64
N THR A 105 32.44 -25.96 3.85
CA THR A 105 33.44 -27.05 3.96
C THR A 105 34.67 -26.80 3.08
N VAL A 106 34.63 -25.79 2.20
CA VAL A 106 35.80 -25.38 1.40
C VAL A 106 36.79 -24.63 2.30
N ASP A 107 37.63 -25.39 3.01
CA ASP A 107 38.73 -24.88 3.85
C ASP A 107 40.08 -24.90 3.09
N GLY A 108 40.04 -24.80 1.75
CA GLY A 108 41.19 -24.98 0.88
C GLY A 108 41.18 -24.04 -0.32
N ASN A 109 42.14 -23.11 -0.31
CA ASN A 109 42.62 -22.26 -1.39
C ASN A 109 41.57 -21.59 -2.32
N PRO A 110 41.34 -20.27 -2.21
CA PRO A 110 40.36 -19.54 -3.04
C PRO A 110 40.72 -19.42 -4.54
N GLU A 111 41.81 -20.01 -5.02
CA GLU A 111 42.28 -19.85 -6.41
C GLU A 111 41.81 -20.93 -7.40
N GLU A 112 41.17 -22.02 -6.96
CA GLU A 112 41.01 -23.20 -7.85
C GLU A 112 39.58 -23.56 -8.27
N TYR A 113 38.58 -22.73 -7.99
CA TYR A 113 37.27 -22.86 -8.64
C TYR A 113 37.06 -21.68 -9.58
N GLU A 114 36.87 -21.98 -10.88
CA GLU A 114 36.35 -21.04 -11.86
C GLU A 114 35.03 -20.49 -11.34
N SER A 115 35.13 -19.32 -10.71
CA SER A 115 33.98 -18.58 -10.25
C SER A 115 33.22 -18.11 -11.48
N ALA A 116 31.90 -18.28 -11.46
CA ALA A 116 31.01 -17.46 -12.27
C ALA A 116 31.45 -15.98 -12.16
N PRO A 117 31.34 -15.16 -13.22
CA PRO A 117 32.04 -13.89 -13.33
C PRO A 117 31.91 -13.05 -12.05
N PHE A 118 33.06 -12.89 -11.38
CA PHE A 118 33.25 -12.12 -10.16
C PHE A 118 32.64 -10.72 -10.28
N LEU A 119 31.73 -10.39 -9.37
CA LEU A 119 31.53 -9.02 -8.89
C LEU A 119 31.17 -9.03 -7.40
N CYS A 120 32.16 -9.25 -6.54
CA CYS A 120 32.36 -8.42 -5.35
C CYS A 120 33.72 -8.72 -4.71
N ASP A 121 34.52 -7.67 -4.57
CA ASP A 121 35.81 -7.68 -3.89
C ASP A 121 35.58 -7.84 -2.39
N SER A 122 36.29 -8.80 -1.80
CA SER A 122 36.13 -9.29 -0.44
C SER A 122 36.79 -8.35 0.57
N ASN A 123 36.11 -7.26 0.97
CA ASN A 123 36.63 -6.47 2.10
C ASN A 123 35.62 -5.71 2.99
N THR A 124 34.32 -6.00 2.95
CA THR A 124 33.36 -5.41 3.90
C THR A 124 32.23 -6.38 4.26
N ASP A 125 32.52 -7.41 5.07
CA ASP A 125 31.66 -8.60 5.18
C ASP A 125 30.51 -8.51 6.22
N ALA A 126 30.58 -7.62 7.22
CA ALA A 126 29.51 -7.49 8.22
C ALA A 126 28.50 -6.37 7.89
N SER A 127 29.00 -5.18 7.58
CA SER A 127 28.17 -4.00 7.28
C SER A 127 27.31 -4.22 6.03
N VAL A 128 27.81 -4.97 5.05
CA VAL A 128 27.10 -5.23 3.79
C VAL A 128 25.97 -6.24 4.00
N ARG A 129 26.12 -7.23 4.89
CA ARG A 129 25.05 -8.19 5.21
C ARG A 129 23.91 -7.54 6.01
N GLU A 130 24.24 -6.72 7.00
CA GLU A 130 23.25 -5.95 7.76
C GLU A 130 22.52 -4.93 6.86
N TRP A 131 23.28 -4.23 6.00
CA TRP A 131 22.73 -3.36 4.98
C TRP A 131 21.87 -4.12 3.96
N MET A 132 22.24 -5.33 3.53
CA MET A 132 21.42 -6.16 2.65
C MET A 132 20.10 -6.57 3.32
N LEU A 133 20.11 -6.93 4.62
CA LEU A 133 18.88 -7.27 5.35
C LEU A 133 17.94 -6.06 5.43
N THR A 134 18.46 -4.88 5.79
CA THR A 134 17.68 -3.63 5.79
C THR A 134 17.22 -3.23 4.39
N ALA A 135 18.05 -3.47 3.37
CA ALA A 135 17.72 -3.22 1.98
C ALA A 135 16.62 -4.17 1.48
N VAL A 136 16.60 -5.43 1.89
CA VAL A 136 15.56 -6.40 1.56
C VAL A 136 14.24 -6.07 2.28
N GLU A 137 14.29 -5.66 3.56
CA GLU A 137 13.12 -5.20 4.30
C GLU A 137 12.53 -3.92 3.68
N SER A 138 13.38 -2.95 3.33
CA SER A 138 12.96 -1.72 2.65
C SER A 138 12.57 -1.95 1.19
N GLN A 139 13.11 -2.98 0.52
CA GLN A 139 12.64 -3.41 -0.81
C GLN A 139 11.31 -4.12 -0.73
N LEU A 140 11.01 -4.87 0.32
CA LEU A 140 9.66 -5.39 0.54
C LEU A 140 8.65 -4.23 0.68
N ALA A 141 9.06 -3.16 1.36
CA ALA A 141 8.25 -1.95 1.48
C ALA A 141 8.17 -1.13 0.17
N GLY A 142 9.27 -1.02 -0.58
CA GLY A 142 9.42 -0.25 -1.82
C GLY A 142 8.87 -0.93 -3.08
N LEU A 143 9.00 -2.26 -3.19
CA LEU A 143 8.30 -3.07 -4.21
C LEU A 143 6.79 -2.87 -4.11
N ALA A 144 6.27 -2.67 -2.89
CA ALA A 144 4.88 -2.34 -2.70
C ALA A 144 4.53 -0.86 -3.02
N LEU A 145 5.49 0.03 -3.34
CA LEU A 145 5.26 1.43 -3.76
C LEU A 145 5.47 1.64 -5.27
N ASP A 146 6.20 0.77 -5.96
CA ASP A 146 6.34 0.80 -7.42
C ASP A 146 5.13 0.16 -8.16
N PHE A 147 4.09 -0.27 -7.43
CA PHE A 147 2.77 -0.50 -8.02
C PHE A 147 2.05 0.85 -8.14
N SER A 148 2.38 1.62 -9.17
CA SER A 148 1.39 2.55 -9.70
C SER A 148 0.26 1.70 -10.29
N ASP A 149 -0.91 1.76 -9.65
CA ASP A 149 -2.15 1.06 -10.03
C ASP A 149 -2.73 1.55 -11.38
N GLU A 150 -1.97 2.37 -12.13
CA GLU A 150 -2.31 2.87 -13.47
C GLU A 150 -1.68 2.06 -14.62
N GLU A 151 -0.80 1.08 -14.35
CA GLU A 151 -0.24 0.25 -15.44
C GLU A 151 -1.09 -1.00 -15.70
N THR A 152 -2.05 -0.88 -16.63
CA THR A 152 -2.85 -2.00 -17.16
C THR A 152 -2.10 -2.88 -18.16
N GLU A 153 -0.81 -2.63 -18.40
CA GLU A 153 0.01 -3.41 -19.32
C GLU A 153 0.84 -4.45 -18.55
N ALA A 154 0.60 -5.73 -18.85
CA ALA A 154 1.45 -6.80 -18.35
C ALA A 154 2.88 -6.58 -18.87
N GLY A 155 3.79 -6.14 -17.99
CA GLY A 155 5.19 -5.96 -18.32
C GLY A 155 5.82 -7.24 -18.88
N PRO A 156 6.88 -7.14 -19.70
CA PRO A 156 7.49 -8.29 -20.36
C PRO A 156 7.93 -9.36 -19.35
N SER A 157 7.76 -10.63 -19.71
CA SER A 157 8.16 -11.79 -18.90
C SER A 157 9.67 -11.76 -18.61
N ARG A 158 10.05 -11.17 -17.47
CA ARG A 158 11.43 -11.18 -16.96
C ARG A 158 11.66 -12.43 -16.13
N SER A 159 12.76 -13.13 -16.39
CA SER A 159 13.17 -14.27 -15.57
C SER A 159 13.55 -13.83 -14.15
N TYR A 160 13.50 -14.76 -13.19
CA TYR A 160 13.90 -14.49 -11.80
C TYR A 160 15.34 -13.93 -11.72
N ALA A 161 16.26 -14.50 -12.49
CA ALA A 161 17.65 -14.06 -12.55
C ALA A 161 17.80 -12.61 -13.06
N GLN A 162 17.01 -12.20 -14.05
CA GLN A 162 17.02 -10.83 -14.55
C GLN A 162 16.48 -9.85 -13.50
N ARG A 163 15.40 -10.21 -12.79
CA ARG A 163 14.86 -9.38 -11.69
C ARG A 163 15.88 -9.20 -10.57
N GLN A 164 16.60 -10.27 -10.22
CA GLN A 164 17.63 -10.23 -9.18
C GLN A 164 18.86 -9.41 -9.59
N ALA A 165 19.28 -9.48 -10.86
CA ALA A 165 20.37 -8.66 -11.35
C ALA A 165 20.02 -7.16 -11.33
N ASP A 166 18.80 -6.80 -11.75
CA ASP A 166 18.32 -5.42 -11.73
C ASP A 166 18.21 -4.85 -10.30
N THR A 167 17.75 -5.65 -9.32
CA THR A 167 17.68 -5.20 -7.92
C THR A 167 19.07 -5.01 -7.33
N LEU A 168 20.02 -5.91 -7.62
CA LEU A 168 21.41 -5.78 -7.17
C LEU A 168 22.09 -4.56 -7.79
N ASP A 169 21.88 -4.28 -9.08
CA ASP A 169 22.41 -3.07 -9.74
C ASP A 169 21.84 -1.78 -9.12
N LYS A 170 20.54 -1.76 -8.81
CA LYS A 170 19.91 -0.62 -8.10
C LYS A 170 20.45 -0.43 -6.68
N LEU A 171 20.78 -1.51 -5.99
CA LEU A 171 21.39 -1.45 -4.66
C LEU A 171 22.86 -1.03 -4.69
N ALA A 172 23.60 -1.43 -5.73
CA ALA A 172 25.00 -1.08 -5.90
C ALA A 172 25.22 0.40 -6.25
N LYS A 173 24.23 1.06 -6.88
CA LYS A 173 24.29 2.50 -7.17
C LYS A 173 24.15 3.32 -5.90
N GLU A 174 25.20 4.04 -5.53
CA GLU A 174 25.16 5.00 -4.43
C GLU A 174 24.60 6.36 -4.88
N VAL A 175 23.75 6.94 -4.05
CA VAL A 175 23.22 8.30 -4.18
C VAL A 175 23.40 9.03 -2.84
N GLN A 176 23.33 10.34 -2.86
CA GLN A 176 23.51 11.16 -1.66
C GLN A 176 22.19 11.80 -1.24
N CYS A 177 21.87 11.74 0.05
CA CYS A 177 20.71 12.44 0.61
C CYS A 177 20.95 13.95 0.59
N VAL A 178 20.00 14.74 0.08
CA VAL A 178 20.12 16.21 0.02
C VAL A 178 20.12 16.86 1.42
N CYS A 179 19.55 16.20 2.43
CA CYS A 179 19.41 16.73 3.78
C CYS A 179 20.64 16.44 4.66
N CYS A 180 20.94 15.16 4.93
CA CYS A 180 22.07 14.77 5.78
C CYS A 180 23.40 14.63 5.03
N ARG A 181 23.39 14.59 3.69
CA ARG A 181 24.57 14.37 2.84
C ARG A 181 25.23 13.00 3.01
N GLU A 182 24.55 12.06 3.67
CA GLU A 182 25.02 10.67 3.78
C GLU A 182 24.74 9.90 2.48
N GLY A 183 25.64 8.96 2.17
CA GLY A 183 25.50 8.04 1.04
C GLY A 183 24.52 6.94 1.37
N LEU A 184 23.62 6.65 0.43
CA LEU A 184 22.67 5.55 0.50
C LEU A 184 22.48 4.92 -0.87
N SER A 185 22.02 3.68 -0.87
CA SER A 185 21.72 2.94 -2.08
C SER A 185 20.57 3.60 -2.82
N SER A 186 20.63 3.61 -4.15
CA SER A 186 19.60 4.24 -4.97
C SER A 186 18.23 3.61 -4.76
N GLY A 187 18.18 2.32 -4.45
CA GLY A 187 16.95 1.60 -4.11
C GLY A 187 16.33 1.94 -2.75
N LEU A 188 17.09 2.58 -1.84
CA LEU A 188 16.61 3.04 -0.53
C LEU A 188 16.23 4.52 -0.53
N ALA A 189 16.65 5.26 -1.55
CA ALA A 189 16.44 6.68 -1.64
C ALA A 189 15.04 7.01 -2.15
N ILE A 190 14.34 7.88 -1.42
CA ILE A 190 13.03 8.37 -1.84
C ILE A 190 13.27 9.56 -2.76
N THR A 191 12.83 9.42 -4.01
CA THR A 191 12.91 10.48 -5.01
C THR A 191 11.62 11.29 -4.96
N VAL A 192 11.75 12.58 -4.65
CA VAL A 192 10.61 13.50 -4.56
C VAL A 192 10.32 14.15 -5.93
N PRO A 193 9.15 14.79 -6.15
CA PRO A 193 8.76 15.28 -7.49
C PRO A 193 9.76 16.25 -8.13
N CYS A 194 10.51 16.99 -7.31
CA CYS A 194 11.55 17.93 -7.77
C CYS A 194 12.79 17.21 -8.34
N GLY A 195 12.92 15.88 -8.17
CA GLY A 195 14.07 15.06 -8.57
C GLY A 195 15.11 14.81 -7.48
N ASP A 196 15.02 15.53 -6.36
CA ASP A 196 15.93 15.33 -5.23
C ASP A 196 15.72 13.99 -4.54
N LYS A 197 16.78 13.52 -3.88
CA LYS A 197 16.80 12.25 -3.17
C LYS A 197 16.97 12.46 -1.67
N TYR A 198 16.11 11.80 -0.90
CA TYR A 198 16.14 11.81 0.56
C TYR A 198 16.34 10.40 1.09
N CYS A 199 17.05 10.26 2.21
CA CYS A 199 16.94 9.06 3.02
C CYS A 199 15.58 9.06 3.76
N PRO A 200 15.03 7.87 4.08
CA PRO A 200 13.74 7.76 4.74
C PRO A 200 13.65 8.56 6.04
N ASP A 201 14.70 8.54 6.86
CA ASP A 201 14.73 9.23 8.16
C ASP A 201 14.65 10.75 8.01
N CYS A 202 15.44 11.32 7.08
CA CYS A 202 15.41 12.77 6.84
C CYS A 202 14.04 13.21 6.30
N LEU A 203 13.44 12.43 5.40
CA LEU A 203 12.14 12.76 4.85
C LEU A 203 11.05 12.64 5.93
N LYS A 204 11.07 11.58 6.74
CA LYS A 204 10.20 11.41 7.91
C LYS A 204 10.30 12.60 8.87
N GLN A 205 11.52 12.99 9.23
CA GLN A 205 11.76 14.13 10.12
C GLN A 205 11.17 15.43 9.55
N LEU A 206 11.25 15.63 8.23
CA LEU A 206 10.68 16.79 7.56
C LEU A 206 9.15 16.86 7.75
N PHE A 207 8.45 15.74 7.60
CA PHE A 207 7.00 15.63 7.84
C PHE A 207 6.64 15.88 9.31
N ILE A 208 7.38 15.27 10.25
CA ILE A 208 7.15 15.47 11.69
C ILE A 208 7.39 16.92 12.11
N LEU A 209 8.39 17.59 11.54
CA LEU A 209 8.67 19.00 11.84
C LEU A 209 7.61 19.95 11.28
N ALA A 210 6.91 19.55 10.21
CA ALA A 210 5.83 20.32 9.62
C ALA A 210 4.56 20.30 10.49
N THR A 211 4.31 19.24 11.26
CA THR A 211 3.14 19.18 12.17
C THR A 211 3.16 20.25 13.26
N ASN A 212 4.35 20.76 13.59
CA ASN A 212 4.55 21.75 14.64
C ASN A 212 4.63 23.20 14.10
N ASN A 213 4.67 23.40 12.78
CA ASN A 213 4.93 24.71 12.18
C ASN A 213 4.06 24.95 10.94
N GLU A 214 3.06 25.83 11.07
CA GLU A 214 2.16 26.24 9.98
C GLU A 214 2.91 26.73 8.73
N THR A 215 4.04 27.43 8.92
CA THR A 215 4.87 27.95 7.82
C THR A 215 5.56 26.88 6.98
N ARG A 216 5.63 25.65 7.49
CA ARG A 216 6.23 24.49 6.81
C ARG A 216 5.18 23.60 6.15
N MET A 217 3.91 24.00 6.20
CA MET A 217 2.80 23.29 5.60
C MET A 217 2.35 23.98 4.30
N PRO A 218 2.17 23.26 3.18
CA PRO A 218 2.49 21.84 2.99
C PRO A 218 4.01 21.61 2.93
N VAL A 219 4.43 20.37 3.20
CA VAL A 219 5.83 19.96 3.07
C VAL A 219 6.27 20.13 1.62
N ARG A 220 7.37 20.85 1.39
CA ARG A 220 7.86 21.18 0.03
C ARG A 220 9.33 20.87 -0.14
N CYS A 221 9.69 20.44 -1.35
CA CYS A 221 11.04 20.47 -1.89
C CYS A 221 11.10 21.59 -2.91
N HIS A 222 12.02 22.55 -2.76
CA HIS A 222 12.06 23.75 -3.58
C HIS A 222 10.71 24.50 -3.57
N THR A 223 9.92 24.39 -4.63
CA THR A 223 8.56 24.96 -4.74
C THR A 223 7.47 23.89 -4.86
N GLN A 224 7.85 22.61 -4.99
CA GLN A 224 6.93 21.53 -5.25
C GLN A 224 6.50 20.84 -3.94
N PRO A 225 5.19 20.57 -3.76
CA PRO A 225 4.71 19.82 -2.60
C PRO A 225 5.20 18.38 -2.66
N ILE A 226 5.59 17.84 -1.51
CA ILE A 226 5.98 16.44 -1.36
C ILE A 226 4.74 15.67 -0.87
N PRO A 227 4.20 14.71 -1.66
CA PRO A 227 3.05 13.93 -1.25
C PRO A 227 3.35 13.03 -0.04
N LEU A 228 2.44 12.97 0.93
CA LEU A 228 2.53 12.07 2.09
C LEU A 228 2.66 10.59 1.67
N ALA A 229 2.07 10.22 0.53
CA ALA A 229 2.12 8.85 0.00
C ALA A 229 3.57 8.32 -0.13
N LEU A 230 4.53 9.17 -0.49
CA LEU A 230 5.94 8.80 -0.70
C LEU A 230 6.64 8.30 0.57
N ILE A 231 6.18 8.71 1.74
CA ILE A 231 6.80 8.37 3.04
C ILE A 231 5.83 7.63 3.98
N SER A 232 4.58 7.43 3.54
CA SER A 232 3.51 6.83 4.35
C SER A 232 3.91 5.51 5.02
N LYS A 233 4.69 4.66 4.34
CA LYS A 233 5.15 3.37 4.89
C LYS A 233 6.23 3.47 5.96
N ASN A 234 6.95 4.59 6.01
CA ASN A 234 7.98 4.84 7.00
C ASN A 234 7.44 5.61 8.22
N LEU A 235 6.18 6.07 8.13
CA LEU A 235 5.46 6.71 9.23
C LEU A 235 4.56 5.68 9.92
N SER A 236 4.49 5.76 11.24
CA SER A 236 3.49 5.04 12.02
C SER A 236 2.09 5.63 11.80
N GLY A 237 1.04 4.86 12.06
CA GLY A 237 -0.34 5.36 11.97
C GLY A 237 -0.58 6.62 12.81
N LEU A 238 0.00 6.67 14.02
CA LEU A 238 -0.07 7.84 14.88
C LEU A 238 0.60 9.09 14.27
N GLU A 239 1.74 8.92 13.59
CA GLU A 239 2.44 10.03 12.92
C GLU A 239 1.67 10.53 11.70
N ILE A 240 1.05 9.62 10.94
CA ILE A 240 0.18 9.95 9.80
C ILE A 240 -1.05 10.74 10.27
N ASP A 241 -1.71 10.25 11.32
CA ASP A 241 -2.91 10.90 11.87
C ASP A 241 -2.57 12.27 12.46
N ALA A 242 -1.44 12.39 13.16
CA ALA A 242 -0.95 13.68 13.65
C ALA A 242 -0.65 14.66 12.51
N PHE A 243 -0.07 14.18 11.40
CA PHE A 243 0.19 15.03 10.23
C PHE A 243 -1.09 15.50 9.56
N LYS A 244 -2.06 14.61 9.33
CA LYS A 244 -3.37 14.96 8.75
C LYS A 244 -4.17 15.91 9.64
N LEU A 245 -4.12 15.69 10.96
CA LEU A 245 -4.75 16.60 11.93
C LEU A 245 -4.10 17.98 11.91
N ALA A 246 -2.77 18.07 11.83
CA ALA A 246 -2.08 19.35 11.72
C ALA A 246 -2.37 20.06 10.39
N GLU A 247 -2.44 19.31 9.28
CA GLU A 247 -2.84 19.85 7.98
C GLU A 247 -4.27 20.43 8.03
N LEU A 248 -5.21 19.70 8.65
CA LEU A 248 -6.56 20.17 8.85
C LEU A 248 -6.61 21.40 9.77
N ASP A 249 -5.87 21.39 10.89
CA ASP A 249 -5.75 22.52 11.82
C ASP A 249 -5.31 23.78 11.08
N PHE A 250 -4.17 23.72 10.39
CA PHE A 250 -3.60 24.86 9.66
C PHE A 250 -4.44 25.32 8.47
N SER A 251 -5.27 24.46 7.89
CA SER A 251 -6.21 24.85 6.82
C SER A 251 -7.52 25.44 7.33
N THR A 252 -7.84 25.29 8.62
CA THR A 252 -9.11 25.72 9.20
C THR A 252 -9.03 27.20 9.63
N GLU A 253 -9.95 28.03 9.14
CA GLU A 253 -9.97 29.47 9.51
C GLU A 253 -10.38 29.70 10.97
N SER A 254 -11.44 29.01 11.42
CA SER A 254 -11.99 29.10 12.78
C SER A 254 -11.50 27.93 13.64
N ARG A 255 -10.22 27.96 14.03
CA ARG A 255 -9.60 26.88 14.82
C ARG A 255 -10.16 26.82 16.24
N ILE A 256 -10.56 25.63 16.66
CA ILE A 256 -11.08 25.35 18.01
C ILE A 256 -10.15 24.33 18.65
N TYR A 257 -9.81 24.55 19.92
CA TYR A 257 -8.88 23.71 20.66
C TYR A 257 -9.50 23.29 21.98
N TYR A 258 -9.19 22.09 22.47
CA TYR A 258 -9.70 21.69 23.77
C TYR A 258 -9.33 22.70 24.86
N SER A 259 -10.31 23.08 25.69
CA SER A 259 -10.17 24.15 26.70
C SER A 259 -9.12 23.85 27.78
N ASN A 260 -8.70 22.58 27.90
CA ASN A 260 -7.64 22.19 28.80
C ASN A 260 -6.26 22.55 28.20
N ARG A 261 -5.50 23.41 28.88
CA ARG A 261 -4.16 23.86 28.43
C ARG A 261 -3.16 22.72 28.28
N ASP A 262 -3.28 21.66 29.08
CA ASP A 262 -2.40 20.50 29.00
C ASP A 262 -2.74 19.60 27.80
N CYS A 263 -3.97 19.70 27.28
CA CYS A 263 -4.39 18.98 26.09
C CYS A 263 -4.16 19.84 24.84
N ASN A 264 -4.84 21.00 24.78
CA ASN A 264 -4.76 22.03 23.73
C ASN A 264 -4.69 21.47 22.30
N ARG A 265 -5.34 20.32 22.05
CA ARG A 265 -5.38 19.71 20.73
C ARG A 265 -6.48 20.33 19.90
N PHE A 266 -6.21 20.44 18.60
CA PHE A 266 -7.17 20.90 17.62
C PHE A 266 -8.39 19.98 17.58
N ILE A 267 -9.58 20.59 17.46
CA ILE A 267 -10.86 19.90 17.34
C ILE A 267 -11.37 20.09 15.90
N PRO A 268 -11.40 19.03 15.08
CA PRO A 268 -12.05 19.05 13.79
C PRO A 268 -13.53 19.50 13.91
N PRO A 269 -14.03 20.41 13.06
CA PRO A 269 -15.41 20.89 13.12
C PRO A 269 -16.47 19.79 13.10
N GLN A 270 -16.16 18.65 12.47
CA GLN A 270 -17.04 17.49 12.36
C GLN A 270 -17.23 16.74 13.70
N GLN A 271 -16.37 16.97 14.69
CA GLN A 271 -16.48 16.36 16.02
C GLN A 271 -17.36 17.17 16.99
N LEU A 272 -17.81 18.36 16.60
CA LEU A 272 -18.71 19.16 17.42
C LEU A 272 -20.13 18.61 17.33
N ASP A 273 -20.78 18.45 18.49
CA ASP A 273 -22.17 18.03 18.55
C ASP A 273 -23.07 19.04 17.81
N PRO A 274 -23.84 18.65 16.78
CA PRO A 274 -24.64 19.58 15.98
C PRO A 274 -25.69 20.36 16.77
N GLY A 275 -26.15 19.80 17.90
CA GLY A 275 -27.16 20.41 18.75
C GLY A 275 -26.59 21.35 19.83
N THR A 276 -25.43 21.00 20.42
CA THR A 276 -24.90 21.72 21.59
C THR A 276 -23.60 22.46 21.32
N ASN A 277 -22.96 22.23 20.17
CA ASN A 277 -21.62 22.68 19.82
C ASN A 277 -20.57 22.34 20.89
N ASN A 278 -20.76 21.26 21.64
CA ASN A 278 -19.77 20.79 22.60
C ASN A 278 -19.00 19.60 22.04
N VAL A 279 -17.83 19.36 22.59
CA VAL A 279 -17.05 18.14 22.36
C VAL A 279 -16.44 17.65 23.65
N ILE A 280 -16.42 16.35 23.84
CA ILE A 280 -15.76 15.70 24.98
C ILE A 280 -14.37 15.23 24.53
N CYS A 281 -13.34 15.55 25.31
CA CYS A 281 -12.00 15.04 25.05
C CYS A 281 -11.88 13.58 25.50
N GLU A 282 -11.46 12.68 24.61
CA GLU A 282 -11.22 11.27 24.98
C GLU A 282 -10.02 11.10 25.93
N HIS A 283 -9.08 12.04 25.94
CA HIS A 283 -7.86 11.94 26.76
C HIS A 283 -7.97 12.60 28.13
N CYS A 284 -8.60 13.77 28.22
CA CYS A 284 -8.72 14.50 29.49
C CYS A 284 -10.15 14.54 30.04
N HIS A 285 -11.12 13.94 29.33
CA HIS A 285 -12.54 13.86 29.70
C HIS A 285 -13.21 15.20 30.01
N ARG A 286 -12.61 16.31 29.58
CA ARG A 286 -13.21 17.65 29.71
C ARG A 286 -14.05 17.98 28.48
N ILE A 287 -15.13 18.69 28.74
CA ILE A 287 -16.06 19.16 27.71
C ILE A 287 -15.66 20.58 27.31
N THR A 288 -15.48 20.82 26.02
CA THR A 288 -15.17 22.14 25.43
C THR A 288 -16.37 22.63 24.63
N CYS A 289 -16.73 23.90 24.80
CA CYS A 289 -17.74 24.59 24.00
C CYS A 289 -17.09 25.18 22.75
N GLY A 290 -17.50 24.73 21.57
CA GLY A 290 -17.00 25.17 20.26
C GLY A 290 -17.41 26.61 19.88
N ILE A 291 -18.28 27.26 20.66
CA ILE A 291 -18.66 28.67 20.44
C ILE A 291 -17.68 29.62 21.11
N CYS A 292 -17.30 29.35 22.36
CA CYS A 292 -16.47 30.25 23.18
C CYS A 292 -15.07 29.69 23.49
N ASN A 293 -14.78 28.46 23.05
CA ASN A 293 -13.54 27.71 23.28
C ASN A 293 -13.19 27.48 24.77
N ASN A 294 -14.16 27.63 25.66
CA ASN A 294 -14.02 27.41 27.10
C ASN A 294 -14.60 26.06 27.53
N GLY A 295 -14.37 25.70 28.79
CA GLY A 295 -15.02 24.54 29.39
C GLY A 295 -16.55 24.67 29.38
N HIS A 296 -17.25 23.52 29.39
CA HIS A 296 -18.71 23.48 29.36
C HIS A 296 -19.38 24.39 30.40
N HIS A 297 -20.40 25.10 29.94
CA HIS A 297 -21.19 26.05 30.72
C HIS A 297 -22.67 25.95 30.32
N GLY A 298 -23.59 26.27 31.25
CA GLY A 298 -25.04 26.24 31.01
C GLY A 298 -25.61 27.43 30.22
N GLY A 299 -24.79 28.12 29.42
CA GLY A 299 -25.09 29.40 28.73
C GLY A 299 -25.00 30.64 29.64
N LYS A 300 -24.71 31.87 29.20
CA LYS A 300 -24.07 32.39 27.97
C LYS A 300 -22.55 32.41 28.14
#